data_AF-A0A2R6EPF0-F1
#
_entry.id   AF-A0A2R6EPF0-F1
#
_cell.length_a   1.000
_cell.length_b   1.000
_cell.length_c   1.000
_cell.angle_alpha   90.00
_cell.angle_beta   90.00
_cell.angle_gamma   90.00
#
_symmetry.space_group_name_H-M   'P 1'
#
loop_
_entity.id
_entity.type
_entity.pdbx_description
1 polymer ?
#
loop_
_entity_poly.entity_id
_entity_poly.type
_entity_poly.pdbx_seq_one_letter_code
_entity_poly.pdbx_strand_id
1 'polypeptide(L)'
;MEYRDYWEDLDLQEFDVEEFLRGEQQSEQDRLEQELQRIEDLLSEREEIHSESVEELESKLDWYIEQLEDLYRGFGGGQKEEKENLKTKIEDFYSDLRREKRNQWRDKIELEMELREVEHALGEIEESDLFKLLQ
;
A
#
# COMPACT_ATOMS: atom_id res chain seq x y z
N MET A 1 -43.38 4.42 28.81
CA MET A 1 -42.42 5.33 28.16
C MET A 1 -42.60 5.10 26.67
N GLU A 2 -43.55 5.82 26.09
CA GLU A 2 -43.84 5.79 24.67
C GLU A 2 -42.80 6.67 23.98
N TYR A 3 -41.93 6.07 23.17
CA TYR A 3 -40.97 6.80 22.33
C TYR A 3 -41.66 7.66 21.25
N ARG A 4 -42.99 7.67 21.21
CA ARG A 4 -43.81 8.44 20.28
C ARG A 4 -43.87 9.92 20.66
N ASP A 5 -43.85 10.24 21.96
CA ASP A 5 -43.99 11.61 22.46
C ASP A 5 -42.69 12.43 22.34
N TYR A 6 -41.54 11.78 22.15
CA TYR A 6 -40.26 12.47 21.93
C TYR A 6 -40.12 13.09 20.53
N TRP A 7 -40.95 12.69 19.58
CA TRP A 7 -40.95 13.23 18.21
C TRP A 7 -41.98 14.33 17.98
N GLU A 8 -42.94 14.51 18.90
CA GLU A 8 -43.96 15.57 18.82
C GLU A 8 -43.46 16.94 19.30
N ASP A 9 -42.40 16.98 20.12
CA ASP A 9 -41.78 18.22 20.65
C ASP A 9 -40.52 18.67 19.87
N LEU A 10 -40.04 17.88 18.90
CA LEU A 10 -39.07 18.39 17.92
C LEU A 10 -39.85 19.09 16.80
N ASP A 11 -39.58 20.37 16.62
CA ASP A 11 -40.02 21.16 15.47
C ASP A 11 -39.36 20.62 14.18
N LEU A 12 -39.76 19.42 13.74
CA LEU A 12 -39.29 18.76 12.52
C LEU A 12 -39.73 19.49 11.25
N GLN A 13 -40.52 20.57 11.35
CA GLN A 13 -40.88 21.41 10.21
C GLN A 13 -39.70 22.22 9.66
N GLU A 14 -38.63 22.41 10.44
CA GLU A 14 -37.44 23.17 10.03
C GLU A 14 -36.21 22.28 9.79
N PHE A 15 -36.30 20.98 10.07
CA PHE A 15 -35.23 20.00 9.82
C PHE A 15 -35.41 19.37 8.45
N ASP A 16 -34.67 19.87 7.46
CA ASP A 16 -34.60 19.26 6.14
C ASP A 16 -33.76 17.97 6.21
N VAL A 17 -34.44 16.84 6.39
CA VAL A 17 -33.85 15.51 6.41
C VAL A 17 -33.12 15.21 5.10
N GLU A 18 -33.59 15.72 3.95
CA GLU A 18 -32.94 15.50 2.66
C GLU A 18 -31.62 16.28 2.57
N GLU A 19 -31.59 17.53 3.03
CA GLU A 19 -30.37 18.34 3.10
C GLU A 19 -29.34 17.70 4.05
N PHE A 20 -29.79 17.21 5.21
CA PHE A 20 -28.93 16.48 6.15
C PHE A 20 -28.35 15.20 5.54
N LEU A 21 -29.19 14.36 4.93
CA LEU A 21 -28.75 13.11 4.30
C LEU A 21 -27.78 13.36 3.13
N ARG A 22 -28.02 14.40 2.32
CA ARG A 22 -27.11 14.81 1.25
C ARG A 22 -25.78 15.31 1.79
N GLY A 23 -25.82 16.07 2.89
CA GLY A 23 -24.61 16.53 3.57
C GLY A 23 -23.76 15.38 4.13
N GLU A 24 -24.40 14.39 4.75
CA GLU A 24 -23.72 13.19 5.23
C GLU A 24 -23.13 12.37 4.07
N GLN A 25 -23.88 12.20 2.99
CA GLN A 25 -23.43 11.45 1.82
C GLN A 25 -22.22 12.11 1.14
N GLN A 26 -22.26 13.44 0.98
CA GLN A 26 -21.10 14.21 0.50
C GLN A 26 -19.91 14.07 1.45
N SER A 27 -20.13 14.12 2.77
CA SER A 27 -19.05 13.94 3.74
C SER A 27 -18.43 12.54 3.68
N GLU A 28 -19.22 11.50 3.43
CA GLU A 28 -18.70 10.14 3.27
C GLU A 28 -17.94 9.98 1.95
N GLN A 29 -18.42 10.58 0.86
CA GLN A 29 -17.69 10.64 -0.40
C GLN A 29 -16.33 11.35 -0.24
N ASP A 30 -16.32 12.54 0.36
CA ASP A 30 -15.09 13.32 0.58
C ASP A 30 -14.07 12.55 1.45
N ARG A 31 -14.54 11.71 2.38
CA ARG A 31 -13.68 10.84 3.21
C ARG A 31 -13.06 9.72 2.40
N LEU A 32 -13.86 9.04 1.58
CA LEU A 32 -13.37 7.95 0.73
C LEU A 32 -12.41 8.46 -0.35
N GLU A 33 -12.66 9.64 -0.93
CA GLU A 33 -11.72 10.28 -1.86
C GLU A 33 -10.38 10.60 -1.19
N GLN A 34 -10.39 11.10 0.05
CA GLN A 34 -9.16 11.31 0.83
C GLN A 34 -8.44 10.01 1.15
N GLU A 35 -9.18 8.95 1.45
CA GLU A 35 -8.63 7.62 1.70
C GLU A 35 -7.98 7.04 0.43
N LEU A 36 -8.62 7.21 -0.73
CA LEU A 36 -8.07 6.81 -2.02
C LEU A 36 -6.75 7.52 -2.31
N GLN A 37 -6.72 8.86 -2.19
CA GLN A 37 -5.49 9.63 -2.38
C GLN A 37 -4.38 9.16 -1.43
N ARG A 38 -4.73 8.87 -0.18
CA ARG A 38 -3.75 8.37 0.80
C ARG A 38 -3.20 7.00 0.39
N ILE A 39 -4.02 6.09 -0.12
CA ILE A 39 -3.57 4.77 -0.59
C ILE A 39 -2.65 4.92 -1.81
N GLU A 40 -2.97 5.82 -2.74
CA GLU A 40 -2.12 6.12 -3.89
C GLU A 40 -0.75 6.69 -3.47
N ASP A 41 -0.73 7.62 -2.51
CA ASP A 41 0.51 8.18 -1.97
C ASP A 41 1.36 7.08 -1.30
N LEU A 42 0.72 6.19 -0.53
CA LEU A 42 1.38 5.05 0.12
C LEU A 42 1.95 4.05 -0.90
N LEU A 43 1.25 3.80 -2.01
CA LEU A 43 1.75 2.97 -3.10
C LEU A 43 3.03 3.56 -3.69
N SER A 44 3.03 4.87 -3.96
CA SER A 44 4.20 5.57 -4.50
C SER A 44 5.38 5.55 -3.53
N GLU A 45 5.14 5.87 -2.24
CA GLU A 45 6.18 5.88 -1.21
C GLU A 45 6.80 4.50 -1.04
N ARG A 46 5.99 3.44 -1.02
CA ARG A 46 6.52 2.07 -0.91
C ARG A 46 7.30 1.65 -2.13
N GLU A 47 6.87 2.03 -3.33
CA GLU A 47 7.62 1.72 -4.55
C GLU A 47 9.02 2.36 -4.53
N GLU A 48 9.14 3.61 -4.05
CA GLU A 48 10.42 4.29 -3.86
C GLU A 48 11.30 3.56 -2.84
N ILE A 49 10.78 3.25 -1.65
CA ILE A 49 11.52 2.52 -0.59
C ILE A 49 12.02 1.16 -1.09
N HIS A 50 11.17 0.42 -1.80
CA HIS A 50 11.57 -0.87 -2.35
C HIS A 50 12.63 -0.72 -3.45
N SER A 51 12.53 0.30 -4.30
CA SER A 51 13.54 0.56 -5.34
C SER A 51 14.90 0.89 -4.72
N GLU A 52 14.93 1.77 -3.71
CA GLU A 52 16.15 2.11 -2.99
C GLU A 52 16.78 0.88 -2.33
N SER A 53 15.94 0.06 -1.69
CA SER A 53 16.39 -1.17 -1.01
C SER A 53 16.97 -2.19 -2.00
N VAL A 54 16.36 -2.34 -3.18
CA VAL A 54 16.86 -3.22 -4.25
C VAL A 54 18.19 -2.68 -4.80
N GLU A 55 18.28 -1.39 -5.09
CA GLU A 55 19.50 -0.76 -5.61
C GLU A 55 20.67 -0.90 -4.62
N GLU A 56 20.42 -0.74 -3.32
CA GLU A 56 21.44 -0.94 -2.29
C GLU A 56 21.93 -2.39 -2.23
N LEU A 57 21.01 -3.36 -2.31
CA LEU A 57 21.35 -4.79 -2.31
C LEU A 57 22.13 -5.18 -3.57
N GLU A 58 21.72 -4.69 -4.74
CA GLU A 58 22.41 -4.94 -6.01
C GLU A 58 23.82 -4.33 -5.99
N SER A 59 23.98 -3.09 -5.52
CA SER A 59 25.28 -2.44 -5.38
C SER A 59 26.23 -3.20 -4.44
N LYS A 60 25.71 -3.71 -3.32
CA LYS A 60 26.50 -4.55 -2.40
C LYS A 60 26.88 -5.87 -3.07
N LEU A 61 25.97 -6.48 -3.80
CA LEU A 61 26.19 -7.75 -4.48
C LEU A 61 27.27 -7.61 -5.56
N ASP A 62 27.24 -6.55 -6.36
CA ASP A 62 28.28 -6.24 -7.33
C ASP A 62 29.64 -6.08 -6.66
N TRP A 63 29.72 -5.34 -5.56
CA TRP A 63 30.97 -5.20 -4.79
C TRP A 63 31.50 -6.55 -4.32
N TYR A 64 30.65 -7.42 -3.77
CA TYR A 64 31.05 -8.74 -3.29
C TYR A 64 31.49 -9.67 -4.44
N ILE A 65 30.85 -9.57 -5.61
CA ILE A 65 31.25 -10.30 -6.82
C ILE A 65 32.63 -9.86 -7.28
N GLU A 66 32.88 -8.54 -7.36
CA GLU A 66 34.20 -8.01 -7.72
C GLU A 66 35.30 -8.50 -6.78
N GLN A 67 35.05 -8.45 -5.46
CA GLN A 67 35.99 -8.99 -4.47
C GLN A 67 36.27 -10.49 -4.69
N LEU A 68 35.23 -11.27 -5.00
CA LEU A 68 35.39 -12.69 -5.27
C LEU A 68 36.19 -12.93 -6.57
N GLU A 69 35.93 -12.16 -7.63
CA GLU A 69 36.69 -12.23 -8.88
C GLU A 69 38.17 -11.90 -8.68
N ASP A 70 38.48 -10.87 -7.89
CA ASP A 70 39.85 -10.47 -7.57
C ASP A 70 40.59 -11.58 -6.82
N LEU A 71 39.93 -12.28 -5.89
CA LEU A 71 40.51 -13.44 -5.22
C LEU A 71 40.71 -14.64 -6.17
N TYR A 72 39.88 -14.79 -7.20
CA TYR A 72 40.10 -15.80 -8.24
C TYR A 72 41.29 -15.45 -9.14
N ARG A 73 41.53 -14.16 -9.41
CA ARG A 73 42.67 -13.67 -10.19
C ARG A 73 43.98 -13.70 -9.39
N GLY A 74 43.92 -13.59 -8.06
CA GLY A 74 45.07 -13.65 -7.16
C GLY A 74 45.78 -15.02 -7.17
N PHE A 75 47.12 -15.01 -7.21
CA PHE A 75 47.99 -16.20 -7.33
C PHE A 75 48.12 -17.04 -6.03
N GLY A 76 47.12 -17.01 -5.14
CA GLY A 76 47.21 -17.56 -3.78
C GLY A 76 46.28 -18.76 -3.53
N GLY A 77 46.85 -19.97 -3.44
CA GLY A 77 46.12 -21.19 -3.05
C GLY A 77 45.61 -21.22 -1.59
N GLY A 78 45.85 -20.16 -0.81
CA GLY A 78 45.51 -20.07 0.62
C GLY A 78 44.17 -19.41 0.96
N GLN A 79 43.45 -18.82 -0.02
CA GLN A 79 42.24 -18.02 0.23
C GLN A 79 40.94 -18.83 0.07
N LYS A 80 40.98 -20.16 0.25
CA LYS A 80 39.80 -21.02 0.04
C LYS A 80 38.64 -20.64 0.98
N GLU A 81 38.94 -20.39 2.25
CA GLU A 81 37.94 -20.02 3.26
C GLU A 81 37.33 -18.64 2.96
N GLU A 82 38.14 -17.67 2.56
CA GLU A 82 37.68 -16.32 2.19
C GLU A 82 36.77 -16.35 0.95
N LYS A 83 37.10 -17.17 -0.04
CA LYS A 83 36.25 -17.40 -1.23
C LYS A 83 34.90 -18.03 -0.87
N GLU A 84 34.89 -19.05 -0.01
CA GLU A 84 33.63 -19.66 0.44
C GLU A 84 32.79 -18.69 1.26
N ASN A 85 33.40 -17.89 2.14
CA ASN A 85 32.68 -16.86 2.89
C ASN A 85 32.03 -15.81 1.98
N LEU A 86 32.72 -15.36 0.93
CA LEU A 86 32.17 -14.42 -0.04
C LEU A 86 31.03 -15.04 -0.84
N LYS A 87 31.14 -16.30 -1.26
CA LYS A 87 30.05 -17.02 -1.93
C LYS A 87 28.81 -17.10 -1.05
N THR A 88 28.95 -17.49 0.22
CA THR A 88 27.83 -17.54 1.16
C THR A 88 27.19 -16.17 1.31
N LYS A 89 27.97 -15.10 1.46
CA LYS A 89 27.42 -13.74 1.51
C LYS A 89 26.67 -13.36 0.24
N ILE A 90 27.20 -13.67 -0.94
CA ILE A 90 26.52 -13.42 -2.22
C ILE A 90 25.19 -14.20 -2.30
N GLU A 91 25.18 -15.47 -1.86
CA GLU A 91 23.95 -16.27 -1.79
C GLU A 91 22.92 -15.70 -0.82
N ASP A 92 23.37 -15.17 0.32
CA ASP A 92 22.53 -14.46 1.29
C ASP A 92 21.91 -13.22 0.66
N PHE A 93 22.71 -12.38 -0.02
CA PHE A 93 22.20 -11.20 -0.74
C PHE A 93 21.19 -11.57 -1.83
N TYR A 94 21.42 -12.62 -2.62
CA TYR A 94 20.42 -13.10 -3.58
C TYR A 94 19.14 -13.61 -2.92
N SER A 95 19.24 -14.18 -1.72
CA SER A 95 18.09 -14.63 -0.95
C SER A 95 17.30 -13.45 -0.38
N ASP A 96 18.00 -12.41 0.06
CA ASP A 96 17.43 -11.14 0.53
C ASP A 96 16.73 -10.40 -0.62
N LEU A 97 17.36 -10.28 -1.79
CA LEU A 97 16.74 -9.72 -3.01
C LEU A 97 15.44 -10.44 -3.39
N ARG A 98 15.45 -11.78 -3.33
CA ARG A 98 14.25 -12.58 -3.58
C ARG A 98 13.18 -12.39 -2.52
N ARG A 99 13.56 -12.16 -1.26
CA ARG A 99 12.62 -11.84 -0.18
C ARG A 99 12.00 -10.46 -0.42
N GLU A 100 12.81 -9.48 -0.78
CA GLU A 100 12.36 -8.12 -0.99
C GLU A 100 11.37 -8.01 -2.15
N LYS A 101 11.66 -8.65 -3.28
CA LYS A 101 10.71 -8.75 -4.41
C LYS A 101 9.37 -9.39 -4.02
N ARG A 102 9.38 -10.39 -3.12
CA ARG A 102 8.14 -11.01 -2.62
C ARG A 102 7.39 -10.09 -1.67
N ASN A 103 8.09 -9.34 -0.84
CA ASN A 103 7.48 -8.36 0.07
C ASN A 103 6.83 -7.24 -0.74
N GLN A 104 7.56 -6.63 -1.67
CA GLN A 104 7.02 -5.61 -2.58
C GLN A 104 5.78 -6.09 -3.33
N TRP A 105 5.79 -7.32 -3.85
CA TRP A 105 4.62 -7.87 -4.53
C TRP A 105 3.43 -8.04 -3.57
N ARG A 106 3.65 -8.50 -2.34
CA ARG A 106 2.58 -8.64 -1.35
C ARG A 106 2.00 -7.29 -0.95
N ASP A 107 2.86 -6.34 -0.63
CA ASP A 107 2.47 -4.98 -0.22
C ASP A 107 1.67 -4.30 -1.34
N LYS A 108 2.12 -4.45 -2.59
CA LYS A 108 1.39 -3.93 -3.75
C LYS A 108 0.00 -4.57 -3.88
N ILE A 109 -0.11 -5.89 -3.72
CA ILE A 109 -1.41 -6.58 -3.83
C ILE A 109 -2.35 -6.17 -2.69
N GLU A 110 -1.83 -6.01 -1.47
CA GLU A 110 -2.62 -5.55 -0.32
C GLU A 110 -3.18 -4.14 -0.57
N LEU A 111 -2.35 -3.19 -1.00
CA LEU A 111 -2.78 -1.84 -1.32
C LEU A 111 -3.70 -1.77 -2.54
N GLU A 112 -3.48 -2.60 -3.57
CA GLU A 112 -4.41 -2.71 -4.71
C GLU A 112 -5.77 -3.28 -4.31
N MET A 113 -5.82 -4.16 -3.29
CA MET A 113 -7.09 -4.65 -2.74
C MET A 113 -7.82 -3.55 -1.97
N GLU A 114 -7.11 -2.83 -1.09
CA GLU A 114 -7.67 -1.67 -0.37
C GLU A 114 -8.21 -0.61 -1.33
N LEU A 115 -7.46 -0.30 -2.40
CA LEU A 115 -7.90 0.64 -3.43
C LEU A 115 -9.23 0.21 -4.07
N ARG A 116 -9.37 -1.07 -4.46
CA ARG A 116 -10.63 -1.57 -5.04
C ARG A 116 -11.79 -1.53 -4.06
N GLU A 117 -11.54 -1.76 -2.77
CA GLU A 117 -12.56 -1.68 -1.73
C GLU A 117 -13.09 -0.24 -1.59
N VAL A 118 -12.19 0.75 -1.60
CA VAL A 118 -12.54 2.17 -1.54
C VAL A 118 -13.25 2.62 -2.83
N GLU A 119 -12.75 2.22 -4.00
CA GLU A 119 -13.41 2.50 -5.29
C GLU A 119 -14.82 1.91 -5.34
N HIS A 120 -15.00 0.69 -4.84
CA HIS A 120 -16.32 0.06 -4.78
C HIS A 120 -17.26 0.81 -3.84
N ALA A 121 -16.78 1.22 -2.66
CA ALA A 121 -17.57 2.01 -1.72
C ALA A 121 -18.00 3.36 -2.31
N LEU A 122 -17.12 4.03 -3.05
CA LEU A 122 -17.45 5.25 -3.80
C LEU A 122 -18.55 4.97 -4.84
N GLY A 123 -18.40 3.90 -5.63
CA GLY A 123 -19.39 3.50 -6.62
C GLY A 123 -20.77 3.20 -6.01
N GLU A 124 -20.84 2.56 -4.85
CA GLU A 124 -22.09 2.31 -4.14
C GLU A 124 -22.78 3.61 -3.70
N ILE A 125 -22.02 4.61 -3.28
CA ILE A 125 -22.55 5.94 -2.91
C ILE A 125 -23.10 6.66 -4.15
N GLU A 126 -22.37 6.64 -5.25
CA GLU A 126 -22.81 7.25 -6.52
C GLU A 126 -24.07 6.57 -7.11
N GLU A 127 -24.14 5.23 -7.06
CA GLU A 127 -25.30 4.46 -7.53
C GLU A 127 -26.54 4.67 -6.64
N SER A 128 -26.34 4.80 -5.32
CA SER A 128 -27.41 5.10 -4.35
C SER A 128 -28.05 6.46 -4.60
N ASP A 129 -27.28 7.46 -5.04
CA ASP A 129 -27.79 8.77 -5.46
C ASP A 129 -28.60 8.72 -6.76
N LEU A 130 -28.16 7.93 -7.75
CA LEU A 130 -28.88 7.75 -9.02
C LEU A 130 -30.25 7.07 -8.85
N PHE A 131 -30.36 6.09 -7.93
CA PHE A 131 -31.64 5.42 -7.67
C PHE A 131 -32.63 6.28 -6.87
N LYS A 132 -32.16 7.22 -6.04
CA LYS A 132 -33.03 8.17 -5.32
C LYS A 132 -33.51 9.33 -6.21
N LEU A 133 -32.77 9.70 -7.25
CA LEU A 133 -33.15 10.76 -8.21
C LEU A 133 -34.14 10.29 -9.30
N LEU A 134 -34.38 8.98 -9.42
CA LEU A 134 -35.28 8.37 -10.42
C LEU A 134 -36.65 7.95 -9.87
N GLN A 135 -36.96 8.27 -8.60
CA GLN A 135 -38.23 7.96 -7.93
C GLN A 135 -38.99 9.24 -7.57
#